data_AF-A0A9X7N5G3-F1
#
_entry.id   AF-A0A9X7N5G3-F1
#
_cell.length_a   1.000
_cell.length_b   1.000
_cell.length_c   1.000
_cell.angle_alpha   90.00
_cell.angle_beta   90.00
_cell.angle_gamma   90.00
#
_symmetry.space_group_name_H-M   'P 1'
#
loop_
_entity.id
_entity.type
_entity.pdbx_description
1 polymer ?
#
loop_
_entity_poly.entity_id
_entity_poly.type
_entity_poly.pdbx_seq_one_letter_code
_entity_poly.pdbx_strand_id
1 'polypeptide(L)' 'MNHAPDSLWVDVETWSPYRPQRILHGRISREDYLALLDGPMPFEVRLGNCRSRHCPAIPVQDMFLRGTHILNVTPSEWVA' A
#
# COMPACT_ATOMS: atom_id res chain seq x y z
N MET A 1 11.06 19.63 4.30
CA MET A 1 11.31 19.35 2.87
C MET A 1 10.09 18.65 2.32
N ASN A 2 9.38 19.30 1.39
CA ASN A 2 8.13 18.81 0.79
C ASN A 2 8.48 17.88 -0.39
N HIS A 3 8.56 16.57 -0.15
CA HIS A 3 8.63 15.56 -1.21
C HIS A 3 7.21 15.08 -1.52
N ALA A 4 6.51 15.79 -2.40
CA ALA A 4 5.26 15.30 -2.97
C ALA A 4 5.14 15.82 -4.42
N PRO A 5 5.72 15.08 -5.39
CA PRO A 5 4.88 14.75 -6.53
C PRO A 5 5.04 13.30 -7.05
N ASP A 6 5.86 12.45 -6.46
CA ASP A 6 6.08 11.08 -6.98
C ASP A 6 5.46 10.01 -6.04
N SER A 7 4.14 10.11 -5.86
CA SER A 7 3.38 9.06 -5.20
C SER A 7 2.61 8.26 -6.25
N LEU A 8 2.72 6.94 -6.18
CA LEU A 8 2.10 6.00 -7.11
C LEU A 8 0.90 5.35 -6.46
N TRP A 9 -0.15 5.12 -7.26
CA TRP A 9 -1.26 4.28 -6.85
C TRP A 9 -0.84 2.82 -6.97
N VAL A 10 -1.06 2.07 -5.90
CA VAL A 10 -0.68 0.66 -5.83
C VAL A 10 -1.81 -0.17 -5.23
N ASP A 11 -1.95 -1.39 -5.74
CA ASP A 11 -2.67 -2.46 -5.09
C ASP A 11 -1.66 -3.28 -4.25
N VAL A 12 -1.83 -3.24 -2.94
CA VAL A 12 -1.06 -3.98 -1.95
C VAL A 12 -1.85 -5.21 -1.52
N GLU A 13 -1.36 -6.38 -1.88
CA GLU A 13 -1.89 -7.64 -1.37
C GLU A 13 -1.29 -7.93 0.00
N THR A 14 -2.17 -8.09 0.97
CA THR A 14 -1.77 -8.32 2.36
C THR A 14 -2.24 -9.66 2.87
N TRP A 15 -1.34 -10.34 3.58
CA TRP A 15 -1.66 -11.55 4.31
C TRP A 15 -1.95 -11.23 5.77
N SER A 16 -2.99 -11.85 6.31
CA SER A 16 -3.29 -11.81 7.73
C SER A 16 -3.69 -13.20 8.21
N PRO A 17 -3.18 -13.67 9.37
CA PRO A 17 -3.62 -14.94 9.94
C PRO A 17 -5.03 -14.86 10.53
N TYR A 18 -5.56 -13.65 10.75
CA TYR A 18 -6.85 -13.40 11.43
C TYR A 18 -7.95 -12.91 10.50
N ARG A 19 -7.61 -12.58 9.25
CA ARG A 19 -8.55 -12.04 8.26
C ARG A 19 -8.28 -12.70 6.91
N PRO A 20 -9.31 -12.89 6.06
CA PRO A 20 -9.09 -13.27 4.67
C PRO A 20 -8.16 -12.25 3.99
N GLN A 21 -7.36 -12.72 3.04
CA GLN A 21 -6.44 -11.91 2.26
C GLN A 21 -7.14 -10.65 1.74
N ARG A 22 -6.49 -9.51 1.91
CA ARG A 22 -7.08 -8.21 1.54
C ARG A 22 -6.17 -7.51 0.55
N ILE A 23 -6.78 -7.11 -0.56
CA ILE A 23 -6.19 -6.20 -1.54
C ILE A 23 -6.57 -4.79 -1.10
N LEU A 24 -5.54 -4.04 -0.71
CA LEU A 24 -5.64 -2.65 -0.30
C LEU A 24 -5.12 -1.77 -1.41
N HIS A 25 -5.92 -0.80 -1.81
CA HIS A 25 -5.57 0.17 -2.80
C HIS A 25 -5.22 1.48 -2.11
N GLY A 26 -4.14 2.14 -2.51
CA GLY A 26 -3.81 3.45 -1.99
C GLY A 26 -2.58 4.03 -2.63
N ARG A 27 -2.11 5.15 -2.08
CA ARG A 27 -0.94 5.88 -2.55
C ARG A 27 0.27 5.58 -1.70
N ILE A 28 1.36 5.24 -2.35
CA ILE A 28 2.68 5.04 -1.73
C ILE A 28 3.67 6.02 -2.34
N SER A 29 4.70 6.42 -1.61
CA SER A 29 5.83 7.17 -2.17
C SER A 29 6.62 6.26 -3.12
N ARG A 30 7.15 6.80 -4.23
CA ARG A 30 7.99 6.02 -5.14
C ARG A 30 9.25 5.48 -4.48
N GLU A 31 9.81 6.20 -3.52
CA GLU A 31 10.95 5.75 -2.72
C GLU A 31 10.63 4.45 -1.95
N ASP A 32 9.48 4.42 -1.26
CA ASP A 32 8.99 3.22 -0.56
C ASP A 32 8.66 2.09 -1.54
N TYR A 33 8.08 2.39 -2.71
CA TYR A 33 7.81 1.38 -3.74
C TYR A 33 9.10 0.75 -4.28
N LEU A 34 10.13 1.56 -4.57
CA LEU A 34 11.43 1.05 -4.99
C LEU A 34 12.11 0.26 -3.87
N ALA A 35 12.01 0.70 -2.61
CA ALA A 35 12.52 -0.05 -1.47
C ALA A 35 11.84 -1.42 -1.29
N LEU A 36 10.54 -1.52 -1.59
CA LEU A 36 9.81 -2.79 -1.61
C LEU A 36 10.29 -3.74 -2.72
N LEU A 37 10.70 -3.20 -3.87
CA LEU A 37 11.22 -3.98 -5.00
C LEU A 37 12.68 -4.40 -4.83
N ASP A 38 13.51 -3.57 -4.19
CA ASP A 38 14.97 -3.76 -4.07
C ASP A 38 15.37 -4.85 -3.07
N GLY A 39 14.42 -5.32 -2.23
CA GLY A 39 14.57 -6.53 -1.42
C GLY A 39 14.65 -6.37 0.10
N PRO A 40 15.23 -5.30 0.69
CA PRO A 40 15.00 -5.04 2.10
C PRO A 40 13.64 -4.35 2.23
N MET A 41 12.57 -5.17 2.28
CA MET A 41 11.22 -4.71 2.54
C MET A 41 11.23 -3.70 3.69
N PRO A 42 10.82 -2.44 3.47
CA PRO A 42 10.74 -1.46 4.54
C PRO A 42 9.91 -2.02 5.70
N PHE A 43 10.37 -1.78 6.94
CA PHE A 43 9.69 -2.25 8.15
C PHE A 43 8.24 -1.77 8.19
N GLU A 44 7.99 -0.58 7.64
CA GLU A 44 6.68 0.05 7.59
C GLU A 44 6.55 0.89 6.32
N VAL A 45 5.42 0.74 5.62
CA VAL A 45 5.04 1.45 4.39
C VAL A 45 3.80 2.25 4.67
N ARG A 46 3.83 3.55 4.41
CA ARG A 46 2.65 4.39 4.53
C ARG A 46 1.80 4.30 3.25
N LEU A 47 0.58 3.78 3.40
CA LEU A 47 -0.41 3.76 2.33
C LEU A 47 -1.45 4.87 2.57
N GLY A 48 -1.30 5.98 1.85
CA GLY A 48 -2.23 7.10 1.88
C GLY A 48 -3.52 6.79 1.13
N ASN A 49 -4.64 7.38 1.55
CA ASN A 49 -5.96 7.19 0.93
C ASN A 49 -6.33 5.70 0.74
N CYS A 50 -6.07 4.89 1.77
CA CYS A 50 -6.23 3.45 1.74
C CYS A 50 -7.71 3.05 1.61
N ARG A 51 -8.01 2.23 0.61
CA ARG A 51 -9.33 1.66 0.35
C ARG A 51 -9.21 0.16 0.15
N SER A 52 -10.09 -0.61 0.79
CA SER A 52 -10.20 -2.03 0.48
C SER A 52 -10.95 -2.21 -0.84
N ARG A 53 -10.37 -2.93 -1.81
CA ARG A 53 -11.07 -3.24 -3.07
C ARG A 53 -12.38 -4.01 -2.81
N HIS A 54 -12.43 -4.79 -1.74
CA HIS A 54 -13.61 -5.58 -1.35
C HIS A 54 -14.65 -4.77 -0.55
N CYS A 55 -14.27 -3.65 0.06
CA CYS A 55 -15.18 -2.76 0.79
C CYS A 55 -14.79 -1.30 0.57
N PRO A 56 -15.20 -0.68 -0.56
CA PRO A 56 -14.85 0.69 -0.90
C PRO A 56 -15.49 1.74 0.03
N ALA A 57 -16.50 1.35 0.82
CA ALA A 57 -17.30 2.25 1.66
C ALA A 57 -16.61 2.73 2.94
N ILE A 58 -15.50 2.10 3.35
CA ILE A 58 -14.78 2.50 4.56
C ILE A 58 -13.46 3.12 4.12
N PRO A 59 -13.35 4.47 4.06
CA PRO A 59 -12.05 5.10 3.88
C PRO A 59 -11.21 4.76 5.11
N VAL A 60 -10.21 3.91 4.89
CA VAL A 60 -9.20 3.69 5.90
C VAL A 60 -8.27 4.89 5.78
N GLN A 61 -8.21 5.71 6.83
CA GLN A 61 -7.22 6.78 6.95
C GLN A 61 -5.80 6.23 6.67
N ASP A 62 -4.80 7.11 6.49
CA ASP A 62 -3.40 6.71 6.27
C ASP A 62 -3.03 5.45 7.07
N MET A 63 -2.77 4.36 6.35
CA MET A 63 -2.57 3.05 6.97
C MET A 63 -1.11 2.66 6.87
N PHE A 64 -0.54 2.24 8.00
CA PHE A 64 0.84 1.82 8.09
C PHE A 64 0.94 0.30 7.90
N LEU A 65 1.42 -0.06 6.71
CA LEU A 65 1.87 -1.35 6.18
C LEU A 65 3.14 -1.93 6.80
N ARG A 66 3.10 -2.88 7.74
CA ARG A 66 4.31 -3.68 8.02
C ARG A 66 4.69 -4.54 6.82
N GLY A 67 5.93 -4.43 6.36
CA GLY A 67 6.45 -5.19 5.21
C GLY A 67 6.23 -6.70 5.30
N THR A 68 6.30 -7.27 6.50
CA THR A 68 6.05 -8.71 6.75
C THR A 68 4.64 -9.19 6.40
N HIS A 69 3.68 -8.29 6.29
CA HIS A 69 2.29 -8.61 5.92
C HIS A 69 2.02 -8.33 4.44
N ILE A 70 2.97 -7.75 3.71
CA ILE A 70 2.85 -7.45 2.29
C ILE A 70 3.29 -8.68 1.52
N LEU A 71 2.39 -9.25 0.74
CA LEU A 71 2.70 -10.36 -0.16
C LEU A 71 3.17 -9.85 -1.52
N ASN A 72 2.49 -8.84 -2.03
CA ASN A 72 2.74 -8.30 -3.35
C ASN A 72 2.31 -6.83 -3.43
N VAL A 73 3.03 -6.05 -4.24
CA VAL A 73 2.69 -4.65 -4.54
C VAL A 73 2.70 -4.45 -6.04
N THR A 74 1.55 -4.10 -6.58
CA THR A 74 1.36 -3.92 -8.03
C THR A 74 0.98 -2.47 -8.31
N PRO A 75 1.63 -1.79 -9.27
CA PRO A 75 1.18 -0.47 -9.70
C PRO A 75 -0.24 -0.59 -10.26
N SER A 76 -1.10 0.33 -9.87
CA SER A 76 -2.51 0.34 -10.24
C SER A 76 -2.85 1.64 -10.94
N GLU A 77 -3.44 1.55 -12.14
CA GLU A 77 -3.97 2.71 -12.86
C GLU A 77 -5.32 3.18 -12.31
N TRP A 78 -5.80 2.56 -11.23
CA TRP A 78 -6.99 3.02 -10.52
C TRP A 78 -6.73 4.43 -9.95
N VAL A 79 -7.33 5.42 -10.61
CA VAL A 79 -7.51 6.77 -10.07
C VAL A 79 -8.92 6.79 -9.49
N ALA A 80 -9.02 6.71 -8.17
CA ALA A 80 -10.29 6.79 -7.45
C ALA A 80 -10.95 8.17 -7.53
#